data_AF-A0A7S4PEQ7-F1
#
_entry.id   AF-A0A7S4PEQ7-F1
#
_cell.length_a   1.000
_cell.length_b   1.000
_cell.length_c   1.000
_cell.angle_alpha   90.00
_cell.angle_beta   90.00
_cell.angle_gamma   90.00
#
_symmetry.space_group_name_H-M   'P 1'
#
loop_
_entity.id
_entity.type
_entity.pdbx_description
1 polymer ?
#
loop_
_entity_poly.entity_id
_entity_poly.type
_entity_poly.pdbx_seq_one_letter_code
_entity_poly.pdbx_strand_id
1 'polypeptide(L)'
;SRVGVGMFVEPLFSEKEEEEEEQVKRQVGLRVKGLLPGGPAASSERIEVGDLLLEVDGEEVAGHPLKALAAKLLGEEGTPVTLRLRRGEEEYDVTLERRAVSTS
;
A
#
# COMPACT_ATOMS: atom_id res chain seq x y z
N SER A 1 7.26 16.30 9.91
CA SER A 1 6.08 15.60 9.35
C SER A 1 6.46 14.98 8.03
N ARG A 2 5.95 13.78 7.72
CA ARG A 2 6.06 13.20 6.36
C ARG A 2 4.79 13.58 5.60
N VAL A 3 4.88 13.75 4.28
CA VAL A 3 3.70 14.01 3.42
C VAL A 3 3.38 12.74 2.65
N GLY A 4 2.12 12.31 2.71
CA GLY A 4 1.67 11.09 2.03
C GLY A 4 0.26 10.72 2.43
N VAL A 5 -0.10 9.44 2.25
CA VAL A 5 -1.48 8.96 2.48
C VAL A 5 -1.78 8.49 3.91
N GLY A 6 -0.78 8.37 4.79
CA GLY A 6 -0.99 7.92 6.17
C GLY A 6 -1.42 6.46 6.29
N MET A 7 -0.74 5.57 5.56
CA MET A 7 -1.02 4.13 5.52
C MET A 7 0.22 3.33 5.93
N PHE A 8 0.03 2.30 6.74
CA PHE A 8 1.06 1.33 7.11
C PHE A 8 0.81 0.02 6.36
N VAL A 9 1.84 -0.48 5.69
CA VAL A 9 1.76 -1.68 4.85
C VAL A 9 2.87 -2.67 5.19
N GLU A 10 2.61 -3.95 4.96
CA GLU A 10 3.61 -5.01 5.06
C GLU A 10 3.62 -5.88 3.78
N PRO A 11 4.79 -6.38 3.36
CA PRO A 11 4.86 -7.27 2.20
C PRO A 11 4.04 -8.55 2.40
N LEU A 12 3.30 -8.93 1.37
CA LEU A 12 2.65 -10.23 1.27
C LEU A 12 3.45 -11.11 0.32
N PHE A 13 3.84 -12.29 0.79
CA PHE A 13 4.58 -13.29 0.02
C PHE A 13 3.67 -14.47 -0.31
N SER A 14 3.82 -15.06 -1.50
CA SER A 14 3.14 -16.31 -1.83
C SER A 14 3.80 -17.47 -1.07
N GLU A 15 3.00 -18.23 -0.34
CA GLU A 15 3.33 -19.55 0.18
C GLU A 15 3.21 -20.55 -0.98
N LYS A 16 4.23 -20.68 -1.82
CA LYS A 16 4.34 -21.90 -2.63
C LYS A 16 5.04 -22.94 -1.76
N GLU A 17 4.39 -24.09 -1.62
CA GLU A 17 4.88 -25.26 -0.88
C GLU A 17 6.28 -25.65 -1.36
N GLU A 18 7.06 -26.11 -0.39
CA GLU A 18 8.46 -26.50 -0.45
C GLU A 18 8.75 -27.45 -1.61
N GLU A 19 9.76 -27.13 -2.43
CA GLU A 19 10.71 -28.11 -2.95
C GLU A 19 11.94 -27.39 -3.56
N GLU A 20 13.05 -27.53 -2.83
CA GLU A 20 14.48 -27.42 -3.15
C GLU A 20 15.09 -26.16 -3.84
N GLU A 21 16.15 -25.68 -3.18
CA GLU A 21 17.19 -24.69 -3.51
C GLU A 21 16.79 -23.22 -3.79
N GLU A 22 17.21 -22.32 -2.87
CA GLU A 22 17.26 -20.84 -2.96
C GLU A 22 16.07 -20.14 -3.64
N GLN A 23 14.85 -20.65 -3.44
CA GLN A 23 13.64 -20.03 -3.99
C GLN A 23 13.28 -18.75 -3.24
N VAL A 24 13.52 -17.61 -3.89
CA VAL A 24 13.09 -16.29 -3.44
C VAL A 24 11.56 -16.27 -3.32
N LYS A 25 11.03 -16.19 -2.09
CA LYS A 25 9.60 -15.97 -1.83
C LYS A 25 9.12 -14.78 -2.68
N ARG A 26 8.19 -15.01 -3.62
CA ARG A 26 7.69 -13.95 -4.50
C ARG A 26 6.75 -13.03 -3.71
N GLN A 27 7.11 -11.75 -3.62
CA GLN A 27 6.21 -10.71 -3.12
C GLN A 27 5.06 -10.53 -4.12
N VAL A 28 3.83 -10.80 -3.68
CA VAL A 28 2.62 -10.75 -4.49
C VAL A 28 1.77 -9.51 -4.24
N GLY A 29 2.11 -8.70 -3.25
CA GLY A 29 1.39 -7.46 -2.94
C GLY A 29 1.84 -6.83 -1.63
N LEU A 30 1.14 -5.77 -1.23
CA LEU A 30 1.30 -5.13 0.08
C LEU A 30 -0.02 -5.21 0.84
N ARG A 31 0.00 -5.65 2.09
CA ARG A 31 -1.19 -5.68 2.95
C ARG A 31 -1.26 -4.43 3.81
N VAL A 32 -2.43 -3.81 3.88
CA VAL A 32 -2.70 -2.70 4.82
C VAL A 32 -2.73 -3.26 6.24
N LYS A 33 -1.77 -2.83 7.06
CA LYS A 33 -1.64 -3.21 8.47
C LYS A 33 -2.26 -2.19 9.42
N GLY A 34 -2.33 -0.94 8.99
CA GLY A 34 -2.82 0.15 9.81
C GLY A 34 -3.04 1.42 9.00
N LEU A 35 -3.89 2.29 9.54
CA LEU A 35 -4.16 3.61 9.01
C LEU A 35 -3.83 4.63 10.09
N LEU A 36 -3.19 5.73 9.70
CA LEU A 36 -2.91 6.81 10.63
C LEU A 36 -4.19 7.62 10.85
N PRO A 37 -4.68 7.76 12.10
CA PRO A 37 -5.84 8.58 12.39
C PRO A 37 -5.68 10.01 11.87
N GLY A 38 -6.71 10.54 11.19
CA GLY A 38 -6.68 11.86 10.56
C GLY A 38 -5.84 11.96 9.27
N GLY A 39 -5.14 10.89 8.86
CA GLY A 39 -4.44 10.82 7.59
C GLY A 39 -5.40 10.66 6.39
N PRO A 40 -4.96 10.92 5.15
CA PRO A 40 -5.81 10.80 3.96
C PRO A 40 -6.49 9.43 3.79
N ALA A 41 -5.76 8.33 4.00
CA ALA A 41 -6.30 6.98 3.86
C ALA A 41 -7.41 6.70 4.89
N ALA A 42 -7.18 7.02 6.16
CA ALA A 42 -8.19 6.89 7.21
C ALA A 42 -9.41 7.78 6.96
N SER A 43 -9.19 9.02 6.52
CA SER A 43 -10.25 9.99 6.26
C SER A 43 -11.11 9.64 5.04
N SER A 44 -10.62 8.77 4.15
CA SER A 44 -11.37 8.35 2.97
C SER A 44 -12.54 7.43 3.31
N GLU A 45 -12.49 6.73 4.46
CA GLU A 45 -13.44 5.70 4.88
C GLU A 45 -13.65 4.55 3.86
N ARG A 46 -12.81 4.48 2.81
CA ARG A 46 -12.86 3.45 1.77
C ARG A 46 -11.87 2.32 2.00
N ILE A 47 -10.76 2.62 2.65
CA ILE A 47 -9.64 1.71 2.88
C ILE A 47 -9.74 1.16 4.30
N GLU A 48 -9.52 -0.13 4.46
CA GLU A 48 -9.55 -0.82 5.75
C GLU A 48 -8.27 -1.64 5.99
N VAL A 49 -8.01 -1.93 7.26
CA VAL A 49 -6.95 -2.87 7.64
C VAL A 49 -7.29 -4.25 7.07
N GLY A 50 -6.32 -4.86 6.40
CA GLY A 50 -6.48 -6.15 5.75
C GLY A 50 -6.58 -6.06 4.22
N ASP A 51 -6.89 -4.89 3.67
CA ASP A 51 -6.92 -4.67 2.22
C ASP A 51 -5.55 -4.92 1.59
N LEU A 52 -5.56 -5.38 0.33
CA LEU A 52 -4.34 -5.65 -0.43
C LEU A 52 -4.13 -4.54 -1.46
N LEU A 53 -3.05 -3.78 -1.30
CA LEU A 53 -2.59 -2.82 -2.29
C LEU A 53 -1.90 -3.58 -3.42
N LEU A 54 -2.41 -3.39 -4.64
CA LEU A 54 -1.95 -4.05 -5.87
C LEU A 54 -1.19 -3.08 -6.77
N GLU A 55 -1.65 -1.83 -6.87
CA GLU A 55 -1.01 -0.80 -7.71
C GLU A 55 -0.98 0.56 -7.02
N VAL A 56 0.02 1.38 -7.37
CA VAL A 56 0.10 2.80 -7.02
C VAL A 56 0.34 3.60 -8.30
N ASP A 57 -0.57 4.50 -8.62
CA ASP A 57 -0.57 5.29 -9.86
C ASP A 57 -0.46 4.42 -11.13
N GLY A 58 -1.11 3.24 -11.11
CA GLY A 58 -1.12 2.27 -12.21
C GLY A 58 0.13 1.39 -12.29
N GLU A 59 1.08 1.51 -11.36
CA GLU A 59 2.26 0.65 -11.29
C GLU A 59 2.06 -0.47 -10.26
N GLU A 60 2.26 -1.73 -10.69
CA GLU A 60 2.17 -2.89 -9.82
C GLU A 60 3.16 -2.83 -8.66
N VAL A 61 2.68 -3.16 -7.45
CA VAL A 61 3.53 -3.23 -6.26
C VAL A 61 4.23 -4.58 -6.10
N ALA A 62 3.76 -5.62 -6.81
CA ALA A 62 4.39 -6.93 -6.80
C ALA A 62 5.82 -6.85 -7.38
N GLY A 63 6.73 -7.66 -6.83
CA GLY A 63 8.13 -7.70 -7.29
C GLY A 63 9.00 -6.46 -6.99
N HIS A 64 8.42 -5.38 -6.46
CA HIS A 64 9.16 -4.16 -6.12
C HIS A 64 9.59 -4.13 -4.65
N PRO A 65 10.80 -3.63 -4.34
CA PRO A 65 11.25 -3.48 -2.95
C PRO A 65 10.34 -2.52 -2.17
N LEU A 66 10.02 -2.87 -0.91
CA LEU A 66 9.17 -2.05 -0.03
C LEU A 66 9.60 -0.58 0.04
N LYS A 67 10.90 -0.30 0.04
CA LYS A 67 11.45 1.06 0.07
C LYS A 67 11.05 1.90 -1.16
N ALA A 68 11.03 1.30 -2.35
CA ALA A 68 10.63 1.97 -3.58
C ALA A 68 9.13 2.27 -3.57
N LEU A 69 8.32 1.34 -3.07
CA LEU A 69 6.87 1.47 -2.98
C LEU A 69 6.46 2.53 -1.94
N ALA A 70 7.14 2.55 -0.79
CA ALA A 70 6.93 3.58 0.22
C ALA A 70 7.16 4.98 -0.36
N ALA A 71 8.14 5.16 -1.25
CA ALA A 71 8.39 6.44 -1.91
C ALA A 71 7.23 6.89 -2.83
N LYS A 72 6.45 5.95 -3.39
CA LYS A 72 5.28 6.26 -4.23
C LYS A 72 4.05 6.70 -3.42
N LEU A 73 3.89 6.15 -2.21
CA LEU A 73 2.82 6.54 -1.28
C LEU A 73 3.10 7.89 -0.59
N LEU A 74 4.39 8.27 -0.55
CA LEU A 74 4.84 9.60 -0.17
C LEU A 74 4.88 10.51 -1.40
N GLY A 75 5.01 11.81 -1.19
CA GLY A 75 5.12 12.77 -2.30
C GLY A 75 4.85 14.19 -1.85
N GLU A 76 4.62 15.07 -2.81
CA GLU A 76 4.32 16.47 -2.57
C GLU A 76 2.90 16.66 -2.03
N GLU A 77 2.72 17.64 -1.16
CA GLU A 77 1.42 17.93 -0.54
C GLU A 77 0.45 18.46 -1.60
N GLY A 78 -0.81 18.03 -1.52
CA GLY A 78 -1.84 18.40 -2.49
C GLY A 78 -1.81 17.57 -3.77
N THR A 79 -0.82 16.71 -3.99
CA THR A 79 -0.79 15.85 -5.18
C THR A 79 -1.70 14.63 -5.02
N PRO A 80 -2.42 14.22 -6.08
CA PRO A 80 -3.23 13.02 -6.04
C PRO A 80 -2.36 11.76 -6.15
N VAL A 81 -2.87 10.66 -5.59
CA VAL A 81 -2.35 9.30 -5.79
C VAL A 81 -3.52 8.35 -5.91
N THR A 82 -3.50 7.49 -6.92
CA THR A 82 -4.53 6.47 -7.13
C THR A 82 -3.99 5.11 -6.69
N LEU A 83 -4.75 4.44 -5.83
CA LEU A 83 -4.42 3.13 -5.28
C LEU A 83 -5.41 2.11 -5.83
N ARG A 84 -4.91 1.01 -6.40
CA ARG A 84 -5.73 -0.19 -6.66
C ARG A 84 -5.62 -1.12 -5.47
N LEU A 85 -6.76 -1.39 -4.84
CA LEU A 85 -6.87 -2.21 -3.65
C LEU A 85 -7.77 -3.41 -3.91
N ARG A 86 -7.63 -4.45 -3.09
CA ARG A 86 -8.50 -5.62 -3.10
C ARG A 86 -8.98 -5.96 -1.70
N ARG A 87 -10.27 -6.22 -1.56
CA ARG A 87 -10.92 -6.73 -0.34
C ARG A 87 -11.68 -8.01 -0.67
N GLY A 88 -11.21 -9.14 -0.15
CA GLY A 88 -11.72 -10.46 -0.56
C GLY A 88 -11.44 -10.68 -2.05
N GLU A 89 -12.50 -10.86 -2.84
CA GLU A 89 -12.44 -11.06 -4.29
C GLU A 89 -12.65 -9.76 -5.09
N GLU A 90 -13.04 -8.66 -4.43
CA GLU A 90 -13.36 -7.41 -5.10
C GLU A 90 -12.14 -6.48 -5.18
N GLU A 91 -11.83 -6.01 -6.38
CA GLU A 91 -10.83 -4.98 -6.63
C GLU A 91 -11.49 -3.62 -6.83
N TYR A 92 -10.89 -2.58 -6.29
CA TYR A 92 -11.42 -1.22 -6.36
C TYR A 92 -10.30 -0.18 -6.33
N ASP A 93 -10.56 0.96 -6.98
CA ASP A 93 -9.61 2.07 -7.05
C ASP A 93 -10.03 3.20 -6.09
N VAL A 94 -9.05 3.81 -5.42
CA VAL A 94 -9.24 5.00 -4.56
C VAL A 94 -8.18 6.03 -4.89
N THR A 95 -8.62 7.24 -5.24
CA THR A 95 -7.73 8.40 -5.38
C THR A 95 -7.73 9.23 -4.09
N LEU A 96 -6.55 9.46 -3.54
CA LEU A 96 -6.33 10.24 -2.33
C LEU A 96 -5.45 11.46 -2.63
N GLU A 97 -5.62 12.52 -1.84
CA GLU A 97 -4.70 13.66 -1.85
C GLU A 97 -3.65 13.48 -0.75
N ARG A 98 -2.36 13.60 -1.11
CA ARG A 98 -1.26 13.52 -0.14
C ARG A 98 -1.31 14.76 0.77
N ARG A 99 -1.23 14.55 2.09
CA ARG A 99 -1.19 15.64 3.08
C ARG A 99 -0.11 15.41 4.12
N ALA A 100 0.28 16.48 4.81
CA ALA A 100 1.16 16.36 5.96
C ALA A 100 0.53 15.46 7.02
N VAL A 101 1.22 14.35 7.31
CA VAL A 101 0.84 13.42 8.37
C VAL A 101 1.79 13.57 9.56
N SER A 102 1.21 13.75 10.75
CA SER A 102 1.95 13.80 12.01
C SER A 102 1.88 12.43 12.67
N THR A 103 3.03 11.78 12.80
CA THR A 103 3.22 10.65 13.71
C THR A 103 3.84 11.23 14.97
N SER A 104 3.00 11.66 15.91
CA SER A 104 3.45 12.13 17.23
C SER A 104 3.99 10.98 18.06
#